data_AF-A0A316DQ84-F1
#
_entry.id   AF-A0A316DQ84-F1
#
_cell.length_a   1.000
_cell.length_b   1.000
_cell.length_c   1.000
_cell.angle_alpha   90.00
_cell.angle_beta   90.00
_cell.angle_gamma   90.00
#
_symmetry.space_group_name_H-M   'P 1'
#
loop_
_entity.id
_entity.type
_entity.pdbx_description
1 polymer ?
#
loop_
_entity_poly.entity_id
_entity_poly.type
_entity_poly.pdbx_seq_one_letter_code
_entity_poly.pdbx_strand_id
1 'polypeptide(L)'
;MNYYWVRVFDYSNERDQHDKGTMLDEFYLKGDDLSRDAAKQAVRDRYGGQAATEIKFAKPRKSDGLYAVVMDSEKFFYDRFYLEIDTHCFWCHKPIKGKAAEFPHSYGGDVEKHIYDLDDPETVYFCTYGDRRAYERVVRNSVEGEYQEKQAGQGGEVCGYIYLIYNRAENKYYIGQAKHMPFFRWQEHVKDGAKGEISDMSFSVLTEVRRDRRLTDEGNQKYLNSIEAWWIKKYQHEGHDVFNIAKPHITIDSLRQRFNDMIAKRPEQAALAL
;
A
#
# COMPACT_ATOMS: atom_id res chain seq x y z
N MET A 1 -16.51 24.84 20.17
CA MET A 1 -17.34 23.77 19.58
C MET A 1 -17.05 22.43 20.25
N ASN A 2 -18.06 21.86 20.90
CA ASN A 2 -18.02 20.53 21.52
C ASN A 2 -18.75 19.52 20.62
N TYR A 3 -18.28 18.28 20.64
CA TYR A 3 -18.88 17.16 19.90
C TYR A 3 -19.20 16.02 20.87
N TYR A 4 -20.37 15.41 20.70
CA TYR A 4 -20.77 14.24 21.46
C TYR A 4 -21.16 13.09 20.55
N TRP A 5 -20.79 11.88 20.97
CA TRP A 5 -21.21 10.64 20.37
C TRP A 5 -22.27 9.98 21.25
N VAL A 6 -23.42 9.68 20.67
CA VAL A 6 -24.55 9.09 21.35
C VAL A 6 -24.84 7.72 20.78
N ARG A 7 -24.96 6.73 21.66
CA ARG A 7 -25.44 5.39 21.33
C ARG A 7 -26.63 5.04 22.22
N VAL A 8 -27.71 4.57 21.61
CA VAL A 8 -28.94 4.20 22.31
C VAL A 8 -29.16 2.70 22.22
N PHE A 9 -29.48 2.08 23.35
CA PHE A 9 -29.61 0.64 23.48
C PHE A 9 -30.96 0.27 24.09
N ASP A 10 -31.54 -0.81 23.58
CA ASP A 10 -32.56 -1.61 24.24
C ASP A 10 -31.90 -2.71 25.06
N TYR A 11 -32.08 -2.66 26.38
CA TYR A 11 -31.49 -3.59 27.32
C TYR A 11 -32.56 -4.46 27.96
N SER A 12 -32.36 -5.78 27.91
CA SER A 12 -33.09 -6.72 28.75
C SER A 12 -32.13 -7.43 29.70
N ASN A 13 -32.45 -7.44 31.00
CA ASN A 13 -31.58 -8.01 32.02
C ASN A 13 -31.41 -9.52 31.87
N GLU A 14 -32.45 -10.22 31.38
CA GLU A 14 -32.38 -11.66 31.13
C GLU A 14 -31.52 -12.00 29.91
N ARG A 15 -31.59 -11.17 28.86
CA ARG A 15 -30.87 -11.38 27.60
C ARG A 15 -29.43 -10.87 27.65
N ASP A 16 -29.22 -9.69 28.22
CA ASP A 16 -28.04 -8.85 27.97
C ASP A 16 -27.17 -8.63 29.22
N GLN A 17 -27.32 -9.45 30.26
CA GLN A 17 -26.64 -9.24 31.57
C GLN A 17 -25.14 -8.91 31.43
N HIS A 18 -24.46 -9.59 30.50
CA HIS A 18 -23.03 -9.43 30.22
C HIS A 18 -22.70 -8.56 29.00
N ASP A 19 -23.70 -7.96 28.34
CA ASP A 19 -23.55 -7.14 27.13
C ASP A 19 -24.16 -5.75 27.30
N LYS A 20 -24.11 -4.90 26.27
CA LYS A 20 -24.66 -3.54 26.25
C LYS A 20 -26.14 -3.50 25.84
N GLY A 21 -26.70 -4.62 25.38
CA GLY A 21 -28.03 -4.68 24.78
C GLY A 21 -28.02 -4.43 23.28
N THR A 22 -29.20 -4.41 22.69
CA THR A 22 -29.38 -4.20 21.25
C THR A 22 -29.25 -2.70 20.93
N MET A 23 -28.28 -2.30 20.12
CA MET A 23 -28.13 -0.91 19.71
C MET A 23 -29.27 -0.53 18.75
N LEU A 24 -30.03 0.49 19.11
CA LEU A 24 -31.16 0.99 18.33
C LEU A 24 -30.81 2.19 17.47
N ASP A 25 -29.90 3.05 17.95
CA ASP A 25 -29.53 4.29 17.26
C ASP A 25 -28.10 4.69 17.61
N GLU A 26 -27.45 5.39 16.69
CA GLU A 26 -26.12 5.96 16.82
C GLU A 26 -26.09 7.30 16.08
N PHE A 27 -25.72 8.37 16.78
CA PHE A 27 -25.64 9.70 16.18
C PHE A 27 -24.62 10.59 16.89
N TYR A 28 -24.28 11.70 16.23
CA TYR A 28 -23.36 12.70 16.78
C TYR A 28 -24.04 14.06 16.90
N LEU A 29 -23.67 14.80 17.94
CA LEU A 29 -24.15 16.14 18.23
C LEU A 29 -22.98 17.12 18.15
N LYS A 30 -23.23 18.34 17.69
CA LYS A 30 -22.27 19.45 17.70
C LYS A 30 -22.92 20.73 18.24
N GLY A 31 -22.13 21.58 18.88
CA GLY A 31 -22.54 22.94 19.25
C GLY A 31 -21.43 23.71 19.99
N ASP A 32 -21.45 25.03 19.92
CA ASP A 32 -20.36 25.85 20.47
C ASP A 32 -20.21 25.74 21.99
N ASP A 33 -21.33 25.79 22.72
CA ASP A 33 -21.42 25.65 24.18
C ASP A 33 -22.26 24.43 24.59
N LEU A 34 -22.28 23.38 23.76
CA LEU A 34 -23.05 22.18 24.06
C LEU A 34 -22.45 21.50 25.30
N SER A 35 -23.18 21.53 26.42
CA SER A 35 -22.81 20.81 27.63
C SER A 35 -23.31 19.36 27.57
N ARG A 36 -22.75 18.49 28.41
CA ARG A 36 -23.19 17.08 28.46
C ARG A 36 -24.66 16.94 28.85
N ASP A 37 -25.19 17.81 29.71
CA ASP A 37 -26.60 17.77 30.09
C ASP A 37 -27.52 18.32 28.98
N ALA A 38 -27.06 19.33 28.24
CA ALA A 38 -27.75 19.76 27.02
C ALA A 38 -27.74 18.65 25.95
N ALA A 39 -26.63 17.90 25.81
CA ALA A 39 -26.57 16.74 24.92
C ALA A 39 -27.56 15.64 25.34
N LYS A 40 -27.65 15.32 26.64
CA LYS A 40 -28.68 14.39 27.17
C LYS A 40 -30.09 14.87 26.87
N GLN A 41 -30.36 16.17 27.00
CA GLN A 41 -31.66 16.72 26.67
C GLN A 41 -31.96 16.57 25.18
N ALA A 42 -31.00 16.84 24.30
CA ALA A 42 -31.13 16.59 22.86
C ALA A 42 -31.40 15.12 22.52
N VAL A 43 -30.85 14.15 23.29
CA VAL A 43 -31.23 12.74 23.15
C VAL A 43 -32.71 12.54 23.46
N ARG A 44 -33.23 13.13 24.55
CA ARG A 44 -34.66 13.01 24.89
C ARG A 44 -35.55 13.65 23.84
N ASP A 45 -35.18 14.83 23.35
CA ASP A 45 -35.95 15.58 22.35
C ASP A 45 -36.00 14.86 20.99
N ARG A 46 -35.01 14.01 20.69
CA ARG A 46 -34.97 13.17 19.48
C ARG A 46 -36.04 12.07 19.49
N TYR A 47 -36.41 11.56 20.67
CA TYR A 47 -37.40 10.50 20.80
C TYR A 47 -38.75 11.07 21.23
N GLY A 48 -39.84 10.47 20.75
CA GLY A 48 -41.20 10.85 21.14
C GLY A 48 -41.78 9.99 22.25
N GLY A 49 -42.84 10.49 22.89
CA GLY A 49 -43.67 9.71 23.81
C GLY A 49 -42.92 9.19 25.05
N GLN A 50 -43.25 7.96 25.46
CA GLN A 50 -42.72 7.35 26.68
C GLN A 50 -41.20 7.14 26.64
N ALA A 51 -40.62 6.95 25.44
CA ALA A 51 -39.17 6.81 25.27
C ALA A 51 -38.41 8.08 25.66
N ALA A 52 -38.97 9.28 25.42
CA ALA A 52 -38.35 10.55 25.80
C ALA A 52 -38.19 10.70 27.32
N THR A 53 -39.18 10.22 28.07
CA THR A 53 -39.24 10.36 29.53
C THR A 53 -38.51 9.23 30.28
N GLU A 54 -38.45 8.03 29.70
CA GLU A 54 -37.92 6.84 30.38
C GLU A 54 -36.46 6.52 30.03
N ILE A 55 -35.92 7.13 28.96
CA ILE A 55 -34.53 6.88 28.57
C ILE A 55 -33.56 7.28 29.68
N LYS A 56 -32.74 6.31 30.08
CA LYS A 56 -31.70 6.49 31.11
C LYS A 56 -30.37 6.83 30.45
N PHE A 57 -29.43 7.37 31.22
CA PHE A 57 -28.07 7.69 30.72
C PHE A 57 -26.98 6.80 31.35
N ALA A 58 -27.40 5.65 31.88
CA ALA A 58 -26.53 4.61 32.42
C ALA A 58 -27.20 3.25 32.22
N LYS A 59 -26.40 2.21 32.00
CA LYS A 59 -26.87 0.83 31.83
C LYS A 59 -27.73 0.41 33.03
N PRO A 60 -28.99 -0.04 32.83
CA PRO A 60 -29.80 -0.62 33.89
C PRO A 60 -29.14 -1.88 34.47
N ARG A 61 -29.18 -2.07 35.80
CA ARG A 61 -28.52 -3.22 36.48
C ARG A 61 -29.42 -4.41 36.79
N LYS A 62 -30.72 -4.17 36.98
CA LYS A 62 -31.70 -5.16 37.47
C LYS A 62 -33.06 -5.06 36.79
N SER A 63 -33.16 -4.26 35.73
CA SER A 63 -34.41 -4.01 35.03
C SER A 63 -34.15 -3.79 33.55
N ASP A 64 -35.19 -3.99 32.77
CA ASP A 64 -35.18 -3.79 31.34
C ASP A 64 -35.41 -2.31 31.02
N GLY A 65 -35.09 -1.91 29.79
CA GLY A 65 -35.46 -0.61 29.24
C GLY A 65 -34.36 0.07 28.44
N LEU A 66 -34.70 1.27 27.97
CA LEU A 66 -33.84 2.07 27.11
C LEU A 66 -32.78 2.83 27.91
N TYR A 67 -31.54 2.82 27.41
CA TYR A 67 -30.53 3.74 27.89
C TYR A 67 -29.64 4.25 26.76
N ALA A 68 -29.15 5.48 26.93
CA ALA A 68 -28.20 6.12 26.06
C ALA A 68 -26.84 6.28 26.75
N VAL A 69 -25.77 6.16 25.98
CA VAL A 69 -24.42 6.50 26.38
C VAL A 69 -24.01 7.74 25.60
N VAL A 70 -23.76 8.84 26.32
CA VAL A 70 -23.26 10.11 25.76
C VAL A 70 -21.78 10.21 26.09
N MET A 71 -20.92 10.25 25.07
CA MET A 71 -19.46 10.30 25.18
C MET A 71 -18.95 11.55 24.48
N ASP A 72 -17.83 12.10 24.95
CA ASP A 72 -17.12 13.15 24.23
C ASP A 72 -16.64 12.60 22.87
N SER A 73 -16.64 13.46 21.86
CA SER A 73 -16.25 13.11 20.50
C SER A 73 -15.44 14.24 19.87
N GLU A 74 -15.10 14.08 18.60
CA GLU A 74 -14.28 15.02 17.85
C GLU A 74 -14.99 15.42 16.55
N LYS A 75 -14.61 16.58 16.02
CA LYS A 75 -15.10 17.11 14.74
C LYS A 75 -15.04 16.07 13.63
N PHE A 76 -13.91 15.36 13.56
CA PHE A 76 -13.67 14.30 12.58
C PHE A 76 -14.81 13.29 12.47
N PHE A 77 -15.29 12.78 13.62
CA PHE A 77 -16.37 11.79 13.61
C PHE A 77 -17.70 12.41 13.19
N TYR A 78 -18.02 13.61 13.66
CA TYR A 78 -19.24 14.30 13.26
C TYR A 78 -19.28 14.52 11.74
N ASP A 79 -18.20 15.07 11.18
CA ASP A 79 -18.12 15.40 9.76
C ASP A 79 -18.15 14.15 8.88
N ARG A 80 -17.52 13.06 9.33
CA ARG A 80 -17.61 11.77 8.64
C ARG A 80 -19.04 11.29 8.39
N PHE A 81 -19.99 11.58 9.27
CA PHE A 81 -21.38 11.10 9.12
C PHE A 81 -22.35 12.18 8.60
N TYR A 82 -22.05 13.45 8.83
CA TYR A 82 -23.00 14.56 8.61
C TYR A 82 -22.49 15.70 7.73
N LEU A 83 -21.20 15.76 7.37
CA LEU A 83 -20.74 16.79 6.45
C LEU A 83 -21.37 16.55 5.08
N GLU A 84 -22.11 17.54 4.58
CA GLU A 84 -22.64 17.56 3.22
C GLU A 84 -21.81 18.50 2.36
N ILE A 85 -21.60 18.08 1.11
CA ILE A 85 -20.92 18.86 0.09
C ILE A 85 -21.89 19.20 -1.03
N ASP A 86 -21.67 20.36 -1.64
CA ASP A 86 -22.32 20.82 -2.86
C ASP A 86 -21.22 21.45 -3.73
N THR A 87 -20.57 20.61 -4.53
CA THR A 87 -19.34 20.96 -5.25
C THR A 87 -19.28 20.25 -6.60
N HIS A 88 -18.14 20.30 -7.27
CA HIS A 88 -17.91 19.62 -8.54
C HIS A 88 -16.80 18.58 -8.39
N CYS A 89 -16.92 17.47 -9.10
CA CYS A 89 -15.86 16.48 -9.22
C CYS A 89 -14.59 17.17 -9.73
N PHE A 90 -13.49 17.03 -9.00
CA PHE A 90 -12.23 17.70 -9.31
C PHE A 90 -11.63 17.26 -10.65
N TRP A 91 -11.91 16.04 -11.09
CA TRP A 91 -11.37 15.48 -12.33
C TRP A 91 -12.26 15.72 -13.56
N CYS A 92 -13.55 15.38 -13.47
CA CYS A 92 -14.46 15.42 -14.62
C CYS A 92 -15.47 16.58 -14.58
N HIS A 93 -15.40 17.44 -13.56
CA HIS A 93 -16.23 18.65 -13.37
C HIS A 93 -17.74 18.43 -13.30
N LYS A 94 -18.21 17.19 -13.16
CA LYS A 94 -19.63 16.91 -12.91
C LYS A 94 -20.04 17.43 -11.52
N PRO A 95 -21.22 18.04 -11.38
CA PRO A 95 -21.72 18.44 -10.07
C PRO A 95 -21.94 17.22 -9.17
N ILE A 96 -21.56 17.35 -7.90
CA ILE A 96 -21.76 16.34 -6.86
C ILE A 96 -22.37 17.00 -5.62
N LYS A 97 -23.39 16.35 -5.07
CA LYS A 97 -24.10 16.82 -3.89
C LYS A 97 -24.49 15.66 -3.00
N GLY A 98 -24.24 15.77 -1.71
CA GLY A 98 -24.60 14.76 -0.72
C GLY A 98 -23.57 14.66 0.40
N LYS A 99 -23.62 13.56 1.16
CA LYS A 99 -22.68 13.33 2.27
C LYS A 99 -21.25 13.16 1.77
N ALA A 100 -20.32 13.92 2.33
CA ALA A 100 -18.90 13.91 1.96
C ALA A 100 -18.30 12.49 1.95
N ALA A 101 -18.66 11.65 2.93
CA ALA A 101 -18.16 10.29 3.06
C ALA A 101 -18.59 9.33 1.93
N GLU A 102 -19.64 9.66 1.17
CA GLU A 102 -20.09 8.87 0.02
C GLU A 102 -19.26 9.15 -1.24
N PHE A 103 -18.45 10.21 -1.21
CA PHE A 103 -17.62 10.60 -2.35
C PHE A 103 -16.14 10.28 -2.06
N PRO A 104 -15.43 9.63 -3.01
CA PRO A 104 -13.98 9.57 -2.93
C PRO A 104 -13.40 10.98 -2.86
N HIS A 105 -12.39 11.15 -2.02
CA HIS A 105 -11.69 12.41 -1.83
C HIS A 105 -10.19 12.18 -1.67
N SER A 106 -9.41 13.22 -1.93
CA SER A 106 -7.96 13.27 -1.73
C SER A 106 -7.57 14.67 -1.26
N TYR A 107 -6.37 14.79 -0.68
CA TYR A 107 -5.79 16.09 -0.40
C TYR A 107 -5.24 16.71 -1.70
N GLY A 108 -5.61 17.95 -1.95
CA GLY A 108 -5.21 18.75 -3.13
C GLY A 108 -4.03 19.68 -2.89
N GLY A 109 -3.53 19.78 -1.64
CA GLY A 109 -2.39 20.62 -1.26
C GLY A 109 -1.04 19.92 -1.29
N ASP A 110 0.00 20.61 -0.81
CA ASP A 110 1.38 20.11 -0.78
C ASP A 110 1.54 18.89 0.15
N VAL A 111 2.22 17.86 -0.36
CA VAL A 111 2.23 16.44 0.04
C VAL A 111 2.60 16.12 1.51
N GLU A 112 2.98 17.11 2.33
CA GLU A 112 3.51 16.88 3.68
C GLU A 112 2.47 16.80 4.80
N LYS A 113 1.20 17.11 4.55
CA LYS A 113 0.18 17.00 5.61
C LYS A 113 -0.69 15.77 5.45
N HIS A 114 -0.53 14.82 6.39
CA HIS A 114 -1.53 13.79 6.64
C HIS A 114 -2.79 14.43 7.22
N ILE A 115 -3.80 14.70 6.39
CA ILE A 115 -5.05 15.28 6.86
C ILE A 115 -6.21 14.36 6.51
N TYR A 116 -6.84 13.84 7.56
CA TYR A 116 -8.13 13.14 7.53
C TYR A 116 -9.31 14.12 7.74
N ASP A 117 -9.08 15.42 7.64
CA ASP A 117 -10.11 16.44 7.82
C ASP A 117 -10.88 16.66 6.51
N LEU A 118 -12.15 16.23 6.50
CA LEU A 118 -13.02 16.34 5.33
C LEU A 118 -13.44 17.78 5.04
N ASP A 119 -13.31 18.68 6.01
CA ASP A 119 -13.68 20.09 5.87
C ASP A 119 -12.46 20.97 5.53
N ASP A 120 -11.31 20.35 5.24
CA ASP A 120 -10.14 21.09 4.78
C ASP A 120 -10.46 21.72 3.41
N PRO A 121 -10.25 23.04 3.22
CA PRO A 121 -10.47 23.70 1.93
C PRO A 121 -9.62 23.11 0.79
N GLU A 122 -8.54 22.39 1.11
CA GLU A 122 -7.69 21.70 0.14
C GLU A 122 -8.16 20.27 -0.14
N THR A 123 -9.20 19.78 0.55
CA THR A 123 -9.83 18.49 0.23
C THR A 123 -10.59 18.60 -1.09
N VAL A 124 -10.20 17.77 -2.06
CA VAL A 124 -10.85 17.66 -3.36
C VAL A 124 -11.68 16.39 -3.43
N TYR A 125 -12.86 16.49 -4.04
CA TYR A 125 -13.83 15.41 -4.14
C TYR A 125 -13.98 14.90 -5.57
N PHE A 126 -14.33 13.62 -5.69
CA PHE A 126 -14.48 12.92 -6.96
C PHE A 126 -15.84 12.24 -7.03
N CYS A 127 -16.45 12.23 -8.21
CA CYS A 127 -17.72 11.52 -8.40
C CYS A 127 -17.54 9.99 -8.44
N THR A 128 -16.32 9.50 -8.70
CA THR A 128 -16.01 8.07 -8.72
C THR A 128 -14.58 7.78 -8.24
N TYR A 129 -14.32 6.55 -7.77
CA TYR A 129 -12.96 6.09 -7.49
C TYR A 129 -12.08 5.98 -8.76
N GLY A 130 -12.69 5.94 -9.94
CA GLY A 130 -11.95 6.01 -11.21
C GLY A 130 -11.30 7.38 -11.41
N ASP A 131 -12.09 8.44 -11.23
CA ASP A 131 -11.65 9.83 -11.32
C ASP A 131 -10.56 10.15 -10.29
N ARG A 132 -10.75 9.70 -9.03
CA ARG A 132 -9.73 9.84 -7.98
C ARG A 132 -8.41 9.19 -8.37
N ARG A 133 -8.45 7.95 -8.87
CA ARG A 133 -7.23 7.23 -9.29
C ARG A 133 -6.55 7.89 -10.49
N ALA A 134 -7.32 8.48 -11.41
CA ALA A 134 -6.77 9.22 -12.54
C ALA A 134 -6.02 10.47 -12.05
N TYR A 135 -6.63 11.23 -11.14
CA TYR A 135 -5.98 12.36 -10.46
C TYR A 135 -4.70 11.96 -9.73
N GLU A 136 -4.77 10.95 -8.84
CA GLU A 136 -3.60 10.50 -8.06
C GLU A 136 -2.45 10.04 -8.95
N ARG A 137 -2.73 9.48 -10.13
CA ARG A 137 -1.70 9.11 -11.11
C ARG A 137 -0.99 10.34 -11.67
N VAL A 138 -1.73 11.39 -12.00
CA VAL A 138 -1.14 12.66 -12.49
C VAL A 138 -0.27 13.29 -11.40
N VAL A 139 -0.78 13.39 -10.17
CA VAL A 139 -0.04 13.96 -9.03
C VAL A 139 1.20 13.14 -8.67
N ARG A 140 1.11 11.80 -8.70
CA ARG A 140 2.29 10.95 -8.49
C ARG A 140 3.31 11.05 -9.61
N ASN A 141 2.87 11.26 -10.85
CA ASN A 141 3.79 11.47 -11.97
C ASN A 141 4.53 12.81 -11.90
N SER A 142 4.01 13.81 -11.15
CA SER A 142 4.74 15.05 -10.87
C SER A 142 5.74 14.96 -9.72
N VAL A 143 5.70 13.88 -8.93
CA VAL A 143 6.73 13.58 -7.93
C VAL A 143 7.64 12.51 -8.53
N GLU A 144 8.62 12.92 -9.33
CA GLU A 144 9.77 12.05 -9.59
C GLU A 144 10.36 11.69 -8.23
N GLY A 145 10.32 10.40 -7.86
CA GLY A 145 10.88 9.95 -6.59
C GLY A 145 12.31 10.45 -6.45
N GLU A 146 12.70 10.86 -5.24
CA GLU A 146 14.05 11.36 -4.96
C GLU A 146 15.08 10.45 -5.63
N TYR A 147 15.91 11.06 -6.48
CA TYR A 147 17.03 10.37 -7.09
C TYR A 147 17.93 9.83 -5.99
N GLN A 148 17.83 8.53 -5.70
CA GLN A 148 18.75 7.90 -4.76
C GLN A 148 20.16 7.98 -5.32
N GLU A 149 21.09 8.57 -4.58
CA GLU A 149 22.46 8.67 -5.07
C GLU A 149 23.02 7.26 -5.35
N LYS A 150 23.84 7.13 -6.42
CA LYS A 150 24.58 5.90 -6.72
C LYS A 150 25.60 5.63 -5.61
N GLN A 151 25.15 5.13 -4.46
CA GLN A 151 26.06 4.70 -3.41
C GLN A 151 26.73 3.40 -3.89
N ALA A 152 28.04 3.45 -4.07
CA ALA A 152 28.84 2.23 -4.11
C ALA A 152 28.66 1.55 -2.76
N GLY A 153 28.24 0.26 -2.75
CA GLY A 153 28.02 -0.48 -1.52
C GLY A 153 29.20 -0.37 -0.57
N GLN A 154 28.90 -0.11 0.71
CA GLN A 154 29.78 -0.15 1.89
C GLN A 154 31.30 -0.18 1.57
N GLY A 155 31.88 1.00 1.30
CA GLY A 155 33.36 1.14 1.25
C GLY A 155 34.08 0.47 0.07
N GLY A 156 33.38 0.07 -1.00
CA GLY A 156 34.02 -0.47 -2.22
C GLY A 156 34.27 -1.98 -2.21
N GLU A 157 33.63 -2.72 -1.29
CA GLU A 157 33.77 -4.17 -1.19
C GLU A 157 32.94 -4.97 -2.22
N VAL A 158 31.96 -4.32 -2.86
CA VAL A 158 31.11 -4.93 -3.88
C VAL A 158 31.55 -4.43 -5.26
N CYS A 159 31.81 -5.36 -6.20
CA CYS A 159 32.15 -5.01 -7.59
C CYS A 159 30.92 -4.91 -8.49
N GLY A 160 29.79 -5.52 -8.07
CA GLY A 160 28.50 -5.36 -8.73
C GLY A 160 27.45 -6.35 -8.22
N TYR A 161 26.31 -6.35 -8.88
CA TYR A 161 25.13 -7.13 -8.56
C TYR A 161 24.67 -7.86 -9.82
N ILE A 162 24.21 -9.09 -9.66
CA ILE A 162 23.39 -9.77 -10.67
C ILE A 162 21.94 -9.66 -10.23
N TYR A 163 21.09 -9.19 -11.14
CA TYR A 163 19.66 -9.03 -10.91
C TYR A 163 18.84 -9.85 -11.89
N LEU A 164 17.59 -10.08 -11.52
CA LEU A 164 16.57 -10.74 -12.32
C LEU A 164 15.38 -9.81 -12.51
N ILE A 165 14.86 -9.78 -13.73
CA ILE A 165 13.54 -9.27 -14.08
C ILE A 165 12.73 -10.46 -14.56
N TYR A 166 11.63 -10.76 -13.89
CA TYR A 166 10.70 -11.82 -14.28
C TYR A 166 9.39 -11.20 -14.78
N ASN A 167 9.03 -11.50 -16.02
CA ASN A 167 7.75 -11.12 -16.60
C ASN A 167 6.75 -12.27 -16.35
N ARG A 168 5.77 -12.00 -15.48
CA ARG A 168 4.72 -12.97 -15.09
C ARG A 168 3.76 -13.29 -16.23
N ALA A 169 3.48 -12.32 -17.11
CA ALA A 169 2.53 -12.50 -18.20
C ALA A 169 3.06 -13.45 -19.27
N GLU A 170 4.35 -13.33 -19.63
CA GLU A 170 5.00 -14.17 -20.64
C GLU A 170 5.76 -15.36 -20.05
N ASN A 171 5.84 -15.46 -18.72
CA ASN A 171 6.66 -16.42 -18.00
C ASN A 171 8.14 -16.42 -18.43
N LYS A 172 8.71 -15.23 -18.61
CA LYS A 172 10.06 -15.01 -19.14
C LYS A 172 10.99 -14.35 -18.14
N TYR A 173 12.26 -14.74 -18.20
CA TYR A 173 13.31 -14.33 -17.26
C TYR A 173 14.41 -13.54 -17.97
N TYR A 174 14.76 -12.37 -17.44
CA TYR A 174 15.89 -11.57 -17.89
C TYR A 174 16.88 -11.37 -16.76
N ILE A 175 18.13 -11.75 -17.00
CA ILE A 175 19.20 -11.64 -15.99
C ILE A 175 20.18 -10.58 -16.45
N GLY A 176 20.47 -9.60 -15.60
CA GLY A 176 21.42 -8.55 -15.94
C GLY A 176 22.41 -8.28 -14.83
N GLN A 177 23.42 -7.46 -15.13
CA GLN A 177 24.38 -6.98 -14.15
C GLN A 177 24.32 -5.46 -13.95
N ALA A 178 24.69 -5.01 -12.76
CA ALA A 178 24.84 -3.59 -12.43
C ALA A 178 26.04 -3.38 -11.49
N LYS A 179 26.79 -2.28 -11.68
CA LYS A 179 27.92 -1.94 -10.78
C LYS A 179 27.44 -1.47 -9.40
N HIS A 180 26.25 -0.90 -9.34
CA HIS A 180 25.58 -0.45 -8.11
C HIS A 180 24.27 -1.24 -7.94
N MET A 181 23.55 -0.99 -6.85
CA MET A 181 22.21 -1.54 -6.66
C MET A 181 21.36 -1.33 -7.92
N PRO A 182 20.65 -2.38 -8.40
CA PRO A 182 20.11 -2.41 -9.75
C PRO A 182 18.86 -1.56 -9.98
N PHE A 183 18.41 -0.79 -8.98
CA PHE A 183 17.20 0.05 -9.07
C PHE A 183 17.19 0.93 -10.32
N PHE A 184 18.29 1.62 -10.62
CA PHE A 184 18.42 2.46 -11.82
C PHE A 184 18.33 1.65 -13.11
N ARG A 185 18.94 0.46 -13.14
CA ARG A 185 18.85 -0.43 -14.30
C ARG A 185 17.44 -0.95 -14.50
N TRP A 186 16.71 -1.25 -13.42
CA TRP A 186 15.30 -1.63 -13.51
C TRP A 186 14.44 -0.50 -14.04
N GLN A 187 14.66 0.73 -13.57
CA GLN A 187 13.97 1.91 -14.12
C GLN A 187 14.27 2.12 -15.60
N GLU A 188 15.52 1.96 -16.04
CA GLU A 188 15.90 2.01 -17.47
C GLU A 188 15.11 0.97 -18.29
N HIS A 189 15.06 -0.29 -17.83
CA HIS A 189 14.31 -1.36 -18.51
C HIS A 189 12.80 -1.12 -18.54
N VAL A 190 12.23 -0.57 -17.46
CA VAL A 190 10.82 -0.19 -17.39
C VAL A 190 10.52 0.92 -18.39
N LYS A 191 11.37 1.96 -18.45
CA LYS A 191 11.21 3.09 -19.38
C LYS A 191 11.36 2.66 -20.85
N ASP A 192 12.25 1.72 -21.13
CA ASP A 192 12.47 1.16 -22.48
C ASP A 192 11.29 0.30 -22.96
N GLY A 193 10.49 -0.27 -22.04
CA GLY A 193 9.29 -1.07 -22.35
C GLY A 193 9.57 -2.43 -23.00
N ALA A 194 10.81 -2.70 -23.43
CA ALA A 194 11.18 -3.93 -24.14
C ALA A 194 11.11 -5.21 -23.30
N LYS A 195 10.82 -5.11 -21.99
CA LYS A 195 10.71 -6.23 -21.04
C LYS A 195 9.26 -6.54 -20.61
N GLY A 196 8.30 -5.73 -21.08
CA GLY A 196 6.89 -5.82 -20.74
C GLY A 196 6.42 -4.66 -19.86
N GLU A 197 5.15 -4.72 -19.47
CA GLU A 197 4.52 -3.72 -18.59
C GLU A 197 4.99 -3.87 -17.15
N ILE A 198 5.16 -2.75 -16.44
CA ILE A 198 5.65 -2.75 -15.05
C ILE A 198 4.77 -3.57 -14.11
N SER A 199 3.46 -3.60 -14.36
CA SER A 199 2.49 -4.40 -13.58
C SER A 199 2.75 -5.90 -13.64
N ASP A 200 3.39 -6.37 -14.71
CA ASP A 200 3.63 -7.80 -14.94
C ASP A 200 5.06 -8.21 -14.55
N MET A 201 5.90 -7.24 -14.19
CA MET A 201 7.29 -7.48 -13.82
C MET A 201 7.47 -7.68 -12.31
N SER A 202 8.41 -8.55 -11.96
CA SER A 202 9.03 -8.59 -10.63
C SER A 202 10.55 -8.44 -10.75
N PHE A 203 11.13 -7.82 -9.73
CA PHE A 203 12.54 -7.45 -9.69
C PHE A 203 13.20 -8.08 -8.48
N SER A 204 14.37 -8.68 -8.67
CA SER A 204 15.14 -9.25 -7.55
C SER A 204 16.64 -9.18 -7.78
N VAL A 205 17.41 -9.08 -6.70
CA VAL A 205 18.86 -9.29 -6.71
C VAL A 205 19.11 -10.77 -6.52
N LEU A 206 19.78 -11.42 -7.47
CA LEU A 206 20.16 -12.82 -7.38
C LEU A 206 21.41 -13.00 -6.52
N THR A 207 22.41 -12.14 -6.72
CA THR A 207 23.64 -12.20 -5.94
C THR A 207 24.39 -10.86 -5.96
N GLU A 208 25.05 -10.57 -4.84
CA GLU A 208 26.06 -9.53 -4.74
C GLU A 208 27.43 -10.14 -5.06
N VAL A 209 28.16 -9.52 -5.97
CA VAL A 209 29.49 -9.98 -6.37
C VAL A 209 30.52 -9.15 -5.64
N ARG A 210 31.26 -9.80 -4.74
CA ARG A 210 32.31 -9.15 -3.96
C ARG A 210 33.53 -8.86 -4.82
N ARG A 211 34.14 -7.72 -4.56
CA ARG A 211 35.39 -7.27 -5.19
C ARG A 211 36.56 -8.10 -4.66
N ASP A 212 37.33 -8.72 -5.56
CA ASP A 212 38.63 -9.27 -5.21
C ASP A 212 39.67 -8.15 -5.29
N ARG A 213 40.22 -7.75 -4.13
CA ARG A 213 41.22 -6.68 -4.02
C ARG A 213 42.56 -7.05 -4.67
N ARG A 214 42.78 -8.33 -4.98
CA ARG A 214 43.97 -8.81 -5.72
C ARG A 214 43.85 -8.60 -7.23
N LEU A 215 42.65 -8.34 -7.74
CA LEU A 215 42.37 -8.14 -9.14
C LEU A 215 42.25 -6.65 -9.47
N THR A 216 42.59 -6.28 -10.71
CA THR A 216 42.32 -4.95 -11.26
C THR A 216 40.81 -4.73 -11.42
N ASP A 217 40.39 -3.49 -11.70
CA ASP A 217 39.00 -3.19 -12.03
C ASP A 217 38.50 -4.00 -13.24
N GLU A 218 39.35 -4.15 -14.26
CA GLU A 218 39.07 -4.99 -15.42
C GLU A 218 38.92 -6.46 -15.05
N GLY A 219 39.79 -6.97 -14.16
CA GLY A 219 39.70 -8.35 -13.64
C GLY A 219 38.40 -8.59 -12.87
N ASN A 220 38.00 -7.65 -12.03
CA ASN A 220 36.72 -7.69 -11.30
C ASN A 220 35.51 -7.59 -12.24
N GLN A 221 35.57 -6.75 -13.28
CA GLN A 221 34.51 -6.65 -14.28
C GLN A 221 34.39 -7.96 -15.10
N LYS A 222 35.51 -8.58 -15.46
CA LYS A 222 35.52 -9.89 -16.14
C LYS A 222 34.92 -11.00 -15.26
N TYR A 223 35.16 -10.92 -13.95
CA TYR A 223 34.54 -11.81 -12.97
C TYR A 223 33.02 -11.59 -12.92
N LEU A 224 32.56 -10.35 -12.79
CA LEU A 224 31.14 -10.00 -12.80
C LEU A 224 30.43 -10.50 -14.08
N ASN A 225 31.03 -10.28 -15.26
CA ASN A 225 30.53 -10.80 -16.54
C ASN A 225 30.42 -12.33 -16.54
N SER A 226 31.37 -13.03 -15.91
CA SER A 226 31.36 -14.50 -15.83
C SER A 226 30.28 -15.02 -14.87
N ILE A 227 29.95 -14.27 -13.82
CA ILE A 227 28.86 -14.58 -12.90
C ILE A 227 27.49 -14.30 -13.56
N GLU A 228 27.35 -13.24 -14.34
CA GLU A 228 26.15 -13.00 -15.16
C GLU A 228 25.91 -14.18 -16.13
N ALA A 229 26.96 -14.58 -16.87
CA ALA A 229 26.91 -15.73 -17.77
C ALA A 229 26.54 -17.04 -17.05
N TRP A 230 27.04 -17.24 -15.83
CA TRP A 230 26.69 -18.39 -15.00
C TRP A 230 25.18 -18.42 -14.70
N TRP A 231 24.61 -17.31 -14.23
CA TRP A 231 23.20 -17.25 -13.85
C TRP A 231 22.26 -17.43 -15.05
N ILE A 232 22.58 -16.83 -16.19
CA ILE A 232 21.85 -17.04 -17.46
C ILE A 232 21.80 -18.53 -17.80
N LYS A 233 22.96 -19.19 -17.81
CA LYS A 233 23.04 -20.61 -18.16
C LYS A 233 22.36 -21.51 -17.13
N LYS A 234 22.45 -21.19 -15.84
CA LYS A 234 21.76 -21.94 -14.78
C LYS A 234 20.25 -21.94 -15.00
N TYR A 235 19.66 -20.76 -15.23
CA TYR A 235 18.21 -20.66 -15.46
C TYR A 235 17.77 -21.38 -16.73
N GLN A 236 18.55 -21.28 -17.82
CA GLN A 236 18.31 -22.05 -19.04
C GLN A 236 18.36 -23.56 -18.79
N HIS A 237 19.33 -24.03 -18.01
CA HIS A 237 19.45 -25.45 -17.65
C HIS A 237 18.30 -25.92 -16.75
N GLU A 238 17.77 -25.06 -15.88
CA GLU A 238 16.59 -25.34 -15.04
C GLU A 238 15.27 -25.29 -15.83
N GLY A 239 15.31 -25.04 -17.14
CA GLY A 239 14.14 -25.05 -18.03
C GLY A 239 13.37 -23.73 -18.10
N HIS A 240 13.94 -22.64 -17.59
CA HIS A 240 13.32 -21.32 -17.67
C HIS A 240 13.53 -20.67 -19.04
N ASP A 241 12.51 -19.95 -19.54
CA ASP A 241 12.62 -19.16 -20.77
C ASP A 241 13.38 -17.86 -20.51
N VAL A 242 14.68 -17.86 -20.83
CA VAL A 242 15.59 -16.72 -20.62
C VAL A 242 15.78 -15.94 -21.91
N PHE A 243 15.37 -14.67 -21.92
CA PHE A 243 15.29 -13.84 -23.13
C PHE A 243 16.39 -12.79 -23.27
N ASN A 244 17.53 -13.02 -22.62
CA ASN A 244 18.75 -12.22 -22.79
C ASN A 244 19.19 -12.15 -24.27
N ILE A 245 19.29 -10.94 -24.82
CA ILE A 245 19.71 -10.69 -26.22
C ILE A 245 21.18 -11.06 -26.41
N ALA A 246 22.05 -10.61 -25.51
CA ALA A 246 23.45 -11.01 -25.47
C ALA A 246 23.62 -12.21 -24.52
N LYS A 247 24.32 -13.25 -25.00
CA LYS A 247 24.63 -14.46 -24.22
C LYS A 247 26.12 -14.45 -23.84
N PRO A 248 26.51 -13.81 -22.73
CA PRO A 248 27.90 -13.81 -22.31
C PRO A 248 28.36 -15.23 -21.98
N HIS A 249 29.66 -15.49 -22.18
CA HIS A 249 30.27 -16.78 -21.85
C HIS A 249 31.02 -16.69 -20.52
N ILE A 250 31.03 -17.80 -19.77
CA ILE A 250 31.89 -17.94 -18.59
C ILE A 250 33.34 -18.01 -19.11
N THR A 251 34.09 -16.92 -18.89
CA THR A 251 35.47 -16.77 -19.40
C THR A 251 36.54 -17.16 -18.37
N ILE A 252 36.14 -17.42 -17.13
CA ILE A 252 37.03 -17.83 -16.04
C ILE A 252 36.95 -19.34 -15.92
N ASP A 253 38.07 -20.02 -16.14
CA ASP A 253 38.12 -21.48 -16.25
C ASP A 253 37.70 -22.18 -14.95
N SER A 254 38.07 -21.62 -13.79
CA SER A 254 37.63 -22.17 -12.49
C SER A 254 36.11 -22.10 -12.29
N LEU A 255 35.45 -21.05 -12.78
CA LEU A 255 33.99 -20.97 -12.79
C LEU A 255 33.39 -21.92 -13.81
N ARG A 256 34.00 -22.06 -15.00
CA ARG A 256 33.52 -23.03 -16.01
C ARG A 256 33.57 -24.46 -15.48
N GLN A 257 34.66 -24.83 -14.81
CA GLN A 257 34.81 -26.15 -14.19
C GLN A 257 33.75 -26.37 -13.10
N ARG A 258 33.60 -25.44 -12.16
CA ARG A 258 32.58 -25.55 -11.09
C ARG A 258 31.14 -25.61 -11.63
N PHE A 259 30.84 -24.87 -12.69
CA PHE A 259 29.53 -24.91 -13.34
C PHE A 259 29.26 -26.31 -13.92
N ASN A 260 30.24 -26.85 -14.64
CA ASN A 260 30.15 -28.20 -15.19
C ASN A 260 30.02 -29.26 -14.10
N ASP A 261 30.77 -29.16 -12.99
CA ASP A 261 30.69 -30.10 -11.86
C ASP A 261 29.30 -30.09 -11.20
N MET A 262 28.69 -28.90 -11.09
CA MET A 262 27.36 -28.72 -10.49
C MET A 262 26.23 -29.23 -11.40
N ILE A 263 26.40 -29.12 -12.72
CA ILE A 263 25.41 -29.56 -13.71
C ILE A 263 25.54 -31.05 -14.04
N ALA A 264 26.76 -31.58 -14.12
CA ALA A 264 27.03 -32.98 -14.45
C ALA A 264 26.42 -33.98 -13.45
N LYS A 265 26.09 -33.56 -12.22
CA LYS A 265 25.46 -34.41 -11.19
C LYS A 265 23.92 -34.46 -11.23
N ARG A 266 23.24 -33.70 -12.11
CA ARG A 266 21.76 -33.70 -12.20
C ARG A 266 21.07 -34.63 -13.23
N PRO A 267 21.70 -35.60 -13.94
CA PRO A 267 20.94 -36.48 -14.83
C PRO A 267 19.92 -37.41 -14.12
N GLU A 268 20.07 -37.70 -12.82
CA GLU A 268 19.26 -38.75 -12.16
C GLU A 268 17.96 -38.26 -11.50
N GLN A 269 17.73 -36.97 -11.33
CA GLN A 269 16.51 -36.46 -10.67
C GLN A 269 15.36 -36.11 -11.62
N ALA A 270 15.58 -36.11 -12.94
CA ALA A 270 14.51 -35.91 -13.92
C ALA A 270 13.69 -37.19 -14.20
N ALA A 271 14.16 -38.37 -13.79
CA ALA A 271 13.47 -39.65 -13.99
C ALA A 271 12.50 -40.03 -12.85
N LEU A 272 12.40 -39.22 -11.79
CA LEU A 272 11.55 -39.48 -10.61
C LEU A 272 10.32 -38.57 -10.51
N ALA A 273 10.02 -37.80 -11.57
CA ALA A 273 8.86 -36.92 -11.65
C ALA A 273 8.01 -37.15 -12.92
N LEU A 274 7.93 -38.41 -13.38
CA LEU A 274 6.87 -38.89 -14.28
C LEU A 274 5.92 -39.81 -13.51
#